data_AF-A0A099J2N5-F1
#
_entry.id   AF-A0A099J2N5-F1
#
_cell.length_a   1.000
_cell.length_b   1.000
_cell.length_c   1.000
_cell.angle_alpha   90.00
_cell.angle_beta   90.00
_cell.angle_gamma   90.00
#
_symmetry.space_group_name_H-M   'P 1'
#
loop_
_entity.id
_entity.type
_entity.pdbx_description
1 polymer ?
#
loop_
_entity_poly.entity_id
_entity_poly.type
_entity_poly.pdbx_seq_one_letter_code
_entity_poly.pdbx_strand_id
1 'polypeptide(L)'
;MPGTNPHDHLASRAEVLWLKEPDPDPRSARYAAADKNRAYRDSPQPANARRPANWISALSGYEEFWRENGRTPRENTRDLATLPAEERRKGGWAGYQRKFEEKLCRYQIIRLDLSPAFEWDPQEHIWQKNFAAYRHHLELTGTPPYLNGADPAEFALARWFNRQLRQLQIGAQPKGRADQIAILLALRSTTGGSNHPC
;
A
#
# COMPACT_ATOMS: atom_id res chain seq x y z
N MET A 1 29.96 13.20 11.75
CA MET A 1 29.09 13.33 10.56
C MET A 1 27.65 13.24 11.03
N PRO A 2 26.86 14.32 11.01
CA PRO A 2 25.46 14.25 11.44
C PRO A 2 24.71 13.38 10.43
N GLY A 3 24.26 12.21 10.87
CA GLY A 3 23.47 11.30 10.06
C GLY A 3 22.18 12.00 9.66
N THR A 4 22.06 12.36 8.38
CA THR A 4 20.85 12.92 7.80
C THR A 4 19.74 11.90 8.03
N ASN A 5 18.72 12.28 8.80
CA ASN A 5 17.63 11.37 9.11
C ASN A 5 16.94 11.03 7.77
N PRO A 6 16.66 9.76 7.44
CA PRO A 6 15.96 9.40 6.19
C PRO A 6 14.68 10.21 5.95
N HIS A 7 14.04 10.69 7.03
CA HIS A 7 12.88 11.60 7.00
C HIS A 7 13.18 12.99 6.44
N ASP A 8 14.37 13.52 6.67
CA ASP A 8 14.76 14.87 6.25
C ASP A 8 14.79 14.97 4.72
N HIS A 9 15.14 13.86 4.05
CA HIS A 9 15.11 13.76 2.59
C HIS A 9 13.69 13.72 2.03
N LEU A 10 12.74 13.04 2.71
CA LEU A 10 11.36 12.94 2.24
C LEU A 10 10.62 14.27 2.37
N ALA A 11 10.77 14.97 3.49
CA ALA A 11 10.18 16.29 3.69
C ALA A 11 10.71 17.31 2.66
N SER A 12 12.03 17.34 2.47
CA SER A 12 12.67 18.23 1.47
C SER A 12 12.19 17.92 0.04
N ARG A 13 12.09 16.63 -0.31
CA ARG A 13 11.61 16.21 -1.64
C ARG A 13 10.13 16.56 -1.84
N ALA A 14 9.30 16.44 -0.80
CA ALA A 14 7.90 16.83 -0.85
C ALA A 14 7.75 18.34 -1.07
N GLU A 15 8.52 19.16 -0.35
CA GLU A 15 8.56 20.62 -0.51
C GLU A 15 8.95 21.00 -1.95
N VAL A 16 9.99 20.39 -2.51
CA VAL A 16 10.41 20.62 -3.90
C VAL A 16 9.31 20.27 -4.90
N LEU A 17 8.62 19.14 -4.76
CA LEU A 17 7.53 18.76 -5.66
C LEU A 17 6.32 19.68 -5.51
N TRP A 18 6.01 20.08 -4.28
CA TRP A 18 4.91 20.99 -4.00
C TRP A 18 5.15 22.36 -4.66
N LEU A 19 6.36 22.92 -4.57
CA LEU A 19 6.68 24.24 -5.14
C LEU A 19 6.72 24.29 -6.68
N LYS A 20 6.64 23.14 -7.39
CA LYS A 20 6.65 23.10 -8.86
C LYS A 20 5.38 23.65 -9.51
N GLU A 21 4.26 23.60 -8.79
CA GLU A 21 2.97 24.03 -9.32
C GLU A 21 2.27 24.94 -8.31
N PRO A 22 1.52 25.95 -8.78
CA PRO A 22 0.75 26.80 -7.88
C PRO A 22 -0.29 25.97 -7.12
N ASP A 23 -0.34 26.16 -5.80
CA ASP A 23 -1.30 25.50 -4.93
C ASP A 23 -2.26 26.55 -4.35
N PRO A 24 -3.54 26.54 -4.72
CA PRO A 24 -4.52 27.49 -4.20
C PRO A 24 -4.92 27.19 -2.75
N ASP A 25 -4.59 26.01 -2.19
CA ASP A 25 -4.99 25.63 -0.84
C ASP A 25 -3.96 26.10 0.22
N PRO A 26 -4.31 27.10 1.07
CA PRO A 26 -3.40 27.61 2.09
C PRO A 26 -3.10 26.58 3.20
N ARG A 27 -3.82 25.46 3.27
CA ARG A 27 -3.52 24.37 4.21
C ARG A 27 -2.17 23.74 3.90
N SER A 28 -1.80 23.57 2.63
CA SER A 28 -0.56 22.90 2.23
C SER A 28 0.69 23.54 2.83
N ALA A 29 0.76 24.87 2.83
CA ALA A 29 1.89 25.59 3.45
C ALA A 29 2.05 25.27 4.94
N ARG A 30 0.94 25.03 5.66
CA ARG A 30 0.96 24.70 7.10
C ARG A 30 1.48 23.29 7.35
N TYR A 31 1.14 22.34 6.47
CA TYR A 31 1.67 20.98 6.52
C TYR A 31 3.14 20.92 6.12
N ALA A 32 3.54 21.65 5.07
CA ALA A 32 4.94 21.80 4.67
C ALA A 32 5.81 22.37 5.79
N ALA A 33 5.35 23.46 6.43
CA ALA A 33 6.05 24.06 7.55
C ALA A 33 6.16 23.10 8.75
N ALA A 34 5.10 22.33 9.05
CA ALA A 34 5.14 21.36 10.14
C ALA A 34 6.10 20.19 9.88
N ASP A 35 6.20 19.73 8.63
CA ASP A 35 7.13 18.66 8.21
C ASP A 35 8.59 19.13 8.35
N LYS A 36 8.87 20.34 7.87
CA LYS A 36 10.18 21.00 7.97
C LYS A 36 10.60 21.25 9.43
N ASN A 37 9.68 21.74 10.25
CA ASN A 37 9.94 22.00 11.67
C ASN A 37 10.20 20.71 12.47
N ARG A 38 9.72 19.54 12.01
CA ARG A 38 10.08 18.27 12.65
C ARG A 38 11.53 17.89 12.37
N ALA A 39 12.07 18.24 11.20
CA ALA A 39 13.50 18.06 10.90
C ALA A 39 14.38 18.93 11.80
N TYR A 40 13.85 20.06 12.29
CA TYR A 40 14.53 21.01 13.18
C TYR A 40 13.87 21.01 14.58
N ARG A 41 14.22 20.03 15.43
CA ARG A 41 13.69 19.96 16.82
C ARG A 41 14.06 21.23 17.60
N ASP A 42 13.02 21.89 18.14
CA ASP A 42 13.02 22.90 19.22
C ASP A 42 12.37 24.24 18.83
N SER A 43 11.07 24.22 18.49
CA SER A 43 10.29 25.45 18.43
C SER A 43 8.87 25.25 18.99
N PRO A 44 8.42 26.08 19.95
CA PRO A 44 7.04 26.09 20.42
C PRO A 44 6.10 26.42 19.26
N GLN A 45 5.13 25.54 19.00
CA GLN A 45 4.22 25.71 17.87
C GLN A 45 2.91 26.40 18.29
N PRO A 46 2.42 27.37 17.48
CA PRO A 46 1.14 28.04 17.75
C PRO A 46 -0.03 27.04 17.70
N ALA A 47 -1.14 27.35 18.39
CA ALA A 47 -2.28 26.44 18.52
C ALA A 47 -2.86 25.96 17.17
N ASN A 48 -2.73 26.78 16.13
CA ASN A 48 -3.16 26.49 14.77
C ASN A 48 -2.21 25.53 14.00
N ALA A 49 -1.01 25.25 14.51
CA ALA A 49 -0.04 24.31 13.94
C ALA A 49 -0.18 22.88 14.50
N ARG A 50 -0.99 22.69 15.55
CA ARG A 50 -1.20 21.37 16.20
C ARG A 50 -1.69 20.30 15.24
N ARG A 51 -2.68 20.61 14.38
CA ARG A 51 -3.24 19.62 13.45
C ARG A 51 -2.21 19.16 12.40
N PRO A 52 -1.52 20.07 11.69
CA PRO A 52 -0.37 19.71 10.85
C PRO A 52 0.69 18.89 11.58
N ALA A 53 1.12 19.32 12.76
CA ALA A 53 2.16 18.63 13.53
C ALA A 53 1.76 17.21 13.98
N ASN A 54 0.51 17.04 14.41
CA ASN A 54 -0.02 15.72 14.77
C ASN A 54 -0.08 14.79 13.55
N TRP A 55 -0.45 15.32 12.38
CA TRP A 55 -0.47 14.55 11.14
C TRP A 55 0.94 14.11 10.73
N ILE A 56 1.92 15.02 10.78
CA ILE A 56 3.33 14.70 10.49
C ILE A 56 3.87 13.67 11.48
N SER A 57 3.55 13.82 12.77
CA SER A 57 3.96 12.85 13.81
C SER A 57 3.34 11.47 13.58
N ALA A 58 2.07 11.42 13.17
CA ALA A 58 1.38 10.17 12.86
C ALA A 58 1.98 9.47 11.63
N LEU A 59 2.23 10.21 10.54
CA LEU A 59 2.93 9.67 9.36
C LEU A 59 4.31 9.13 9.73
N SER A 60 5.07 9.89 10.51
CA SER A 60 6.41 9.50 10.90
C SER A 60 6.43 8.24 11.75
N GLY A 61 5.49 8.11 12.70
CA GLY A 61 5.33 6.91 13.53
C GLY A 61 4.81 5.71 12.73
N TYR A 62 4.07 5.94 11.65
CA TYR A 62 3.67 4.91 10.68
C TYR A 62 4.87 4.42 9.87
N GLU A 63 5.68 5.33 9.34
CA GLU A 63 6.91 5.02 8.59
C GLU A 63 7.97 4.34 9.46
N GLU A 64 8.08 4.72 10.73
CA GLU A 64 8.95 4.08 11.72
C GLU A 64 8.53 2.66 12.02
N PHE A 65 7.22 2.44 12.26
CA PHE A 65 6.71 1.09 12.43
C PHE A 65 7.04 0.21 11.22
N TRP A 66 6.86 0.72 10.00
CA TRP A 66 7.19 0.00 8.78
C TRP A 66 8.67 -0.36 8.69
N ARG A 67 9.57 0.58 9.02
CA ARG A 67 11.02 0.31 9.05
C ARG A 67 11.40 -0.75 10.08
N GLU A 68 10.84 -0.68 11.29
CA GLU A 68 11.17 -1.60 12.38
C GLU A 68 10.61 -3.01 12.16
N ASN A 69 9.41 -3.12 11.58
CA ASN A 69 8.69 -4.38 11.46
C ASN A 69 8.79 -5.00 10.06
N GLY A 70 9.31 -4.27 9.07
CA GLY A 70 9.33 -4.69 7.65
C GLY A 70 7.94 -4.82 7.02
N ARG A 71 6.90 -4.32 7.68
CA ARG A 71 5.49 -4.39 7.24
C ARG A 71 4.72 -3.17 7.74
N THR A 72 3.65 -2.82 7.04
CA THR A 72 2.75 -1.76 7.48
C THR A 72 1.89 -2.21 8.69
N PRO A 73 1.44 -1.26 9.53
CA PRO A 73 0.42 -1.50 10.54
C PRO A 73 -0.84 -2.10 9.93
N ARG A 74 -1.42 -3.10 10.58
CA ARG A 74 -2.64 -3.77 10.08
C ARG A 74 -3.86 -2.83 10.18
N GLU A 75 -4.45 -2.50 9.03
CA GLU A 75 -5.64 -1.62 8.95
C GLU A 75 -6.96 -2.41 9.09
N ASN A 76 -7.07 -3.54 8.38
CA ASN A 76 -8.32 -4.30 8.25
C ASN A 76 -8.17 -5.73 8.81
N THR A 77 -8.01 -5.85 10.12
CA THR A 77 -8.01 -7.16 10.80
C THR A 77 -9.38 -7.46 11.42
N ARG A 78 -9.83 -8.71 11.32
CA ARG A 78 -11.04 -9.19 12.04
C ARG A 78 -10.80 -9.26 13.55
N ASP A 79 -9.54 -9.40 13.96
CA ASP A 79 -9.14 -9.59 15.35
C ASP A 79 -8.46 -8.33 15.91
N LEU A 80 -9.16 -7.18 15.83
CA LEU A 80 -8.66 -5.89 16.32
C LEU A 80 -8.19 -5.96 17.79
N ALA A 81 -8.79 -6.84 18.59
CA ALA A 81 -8.44 -7.06 20.00
C ALA A 81 -7.03 -7.65 20.21
N THR A 82 -6.47 -8.34 19.21
CA THR A 82 -5.15 -8.97 19.31
C THR A 82 -3.99 -8.01 18.99
N LEU A 83 -4.28 -6.85 18.41
CA LEU A 83 -3.25 -5.87 18.05
C LEU A 83 -2.86 -4.98 19.24
N PRO A 84 -1.57 -4.64 19.39
CA PRO A 84 -1.15 -3.57 20.29
C PRO A 84 -1.89 -2.26 19.97
N ALA A 85 -2.22 -1.48 21.00
CA ALA A 85 -2.98 -0.25 20.83
C ALA A 85 -2.29 0.77 19.91
N GLU A 86 -0.96 0.77 19.87
CA GLU A 86 -0.18 1.61 18.98
C GLU A 86 -0.32 1.22 17.52
N GLU A 87 -0.19 -0.07 17.20
CA GLU A 87 -0.36 -0.57 15.84
C GLU A 87 -1.77 -0.27 15.32
N ARG A 88 -2.79 -0.50 16.17
CA ARG A 88 -4.19 -0.19 15.82
C ARG A 88 -4.40 1.28 15.48
N ARG A 89 -3.82 2.20 16.27
CA ARG A 89 -3.89 3.65 16.00
C ARG A 89 -3.23 4.01 14.68
N LYS A 90 -2.04 3.47 14.39
CA LYS A 90 -1.31 3.72 13.14
C LYS A 90 -2.07 3.19 11.92
N GLY A 91 -2.62 1.96 12.01
CA GLY A 91 -3.45 1.38 10.95
C GLY A 91 -4.74 2.18 10.71
N GLY A 92 -5.42 2.59 11.79
CA GLY A 92 -6.61 3.44 11.69
C GLY A 92 -6.32 4.81 11.08
N TRP A 93 -5.18 5.42 11.42
CA TRP A 93 -4.75 6.69 10.83
C TRP A 93 -4.54 6.58 9.31
N ALA A 94 -3.85 5.53 8.84
CA ALA A 94 -3.63 5.30 7.42
C ALA A 94 -4.93 5.01 6.67
N GLY A 95 -5.79 4.16 7.23
CA GLY A 95 -7.12 3.91 6.68
C GLY A 95 -7.97 5.18 6.57
N TYR A 96 -7.85 6.11 7.53
CA TYR A 96 -8.50 7.41 7.47
C TYR A 96 -7.95 8.29 6.33
N GLN A 97 -6.64 8.26 6.06
CA GLN A 97 -6.05 9.03 4.95
C GLN A 97 -6.59 8.55 3.60
N ARG A 98 -6.71 7.24 3.40
CA ARG A 98 -7.29 6.63 2.19
C ARG A 98 -8.75 6.98 2.01
N LYS A 99 -9.54 6.84 3.08
CA LYS A 99 -11.00 7.03 3.04
C LYS A 99 -11.40 8.47 2.72
N PHE A 100 -10.54 9.42 3.08
CA PHE A 100 -10.79 10.85 2.93
C PHE A 100 -9.71 11.52 2.10
N GLU A 101 -9.21 10.81 1.09
CA GLU A 101 -8.19 11.29 0.15
C GLU A 101 -8.60 12.65 -0.45
N GLU A 102 -9.89 12.79 -0.80
CA GLU A 102 -10.47 14.00 -1.38
C GLU A 102 -10.41 15.22 -0.44
N LYS A 103 -10.18 15.01 0.87
CA LYS A 103 -10.09 16.08 1.88
C LYS A 103 -8.66 16.50 2.17
N LEU A 104 -7.68 15.73 1.70
CA LEU A 104 -6.26 16.03 1.88
C LEU A 104 -5.87 17.22 1.01
N CYS A 105 -5.00 18.08 1.52
CA CYS A 105 -4.41 19.13 0.69
C CYS A 105 -3.27 18.56 -0.16
N ARG A 106 -2.86 19.29 -1.19
CA ARG A 106 -1.86 18.84 -2.17
C ARG A 106 -0.54 18.41 -1.52
N TYR A 107 -0.05 19.15 -0.53
CA TYR A 107 1.17 18.73 0.19
C TYR A 107 1.02 17.37 0.90
N GLN A 108 -0.13 17.10 1.52
CA GLN A 108 -0.37 15.83 2.20
C GLN A 108 -0.36 14.65 1.22
N ILE A 109 -0.99 14.82 0.04
CA ILE A 109 -0.96 13.82 -1.05
C ILE A 109 0.47 13.54 -1.47
N ILE A 110 1.23 14.58 -1.83
CA ILE A 110 2.63 14.46 -2.25
C ILE A 110 3.47 13.74 -1.17
N ARG A 111 3.28 14.09 0.10
CA ARG A 111 4.06 13.52 1.20
C ARG A 111 3.71 12.05 1.47
N LEU A 112 2.46 11.65 1.24
CA LEU A 112 2.02 10.25 1.28
C LEU A 112 2.54 9.46 0.07
N ASP A 113 2.48 10.03 -1.14
CA ASP A 113 3.02 9.42 -2.38
C ASP A 113 4.51 9.12 -2.29
N LEU A 114 5.27 10.00 -1.63
CA LEU A 114 6.70 9.82 -1.41
C LEU A 114 7.04 8.82 -0.31
N SER A 115 6.08 8.46 0.54
CA SER A 115 6.33 7.58 1.67
C SER A 115 6.48 6.13 1.21
N PRO A 116 7.63 5.47 1.43
CA PRO A 116 7.80 4.06 1.05
C PRO A 116 6.93 3.11 1.89
N ALA A 117 6.39 3.59 3.01
CA ALA A 117 5.51 2.82 3.88
C ALA A 117 4.03 2.93 3.47
N PHE A 118 3.63 4.00 2.79
CA PHE A 118 2.22 4.28 2.51
C PHE A 118 1.90 3.98 1.04
N GLU A 119 1.15 2.91 0.83
CA GLU A 119 0.48 2.64 -0.45
C GLU A 119 -0.90 3.34 -0.47
N TRP A 120 -1.60 3.50 -1.60
CA TRP A 120 -3.01 4.01 -1.66
C TRP A 120 -4.07 2.90 -1.73
N ASP A 121 -3.74 1.77 -2.34
CA ASP A 121 -4.60 0.58 -2.36
C ASP A 121 -3.80 -0.70 -2.04
N PRO A 122 -3.60 -1.00 -0.74
CA PRO A 122 -2.84 -2.18 -0.31
C PRO A 122 -3.58 -3.47 -0.65
N GLN A 123 -4.91 -3.44 -0.79
CA GLN A 123 -5.67 -4.63 -1.17
C GLN A 123 -5.45 -4.96 -2.64
N GLU A 124 -5.45 -3.95 -3.50
CA GLU A 124 -5.11 -4.11 -4.91
C GLU A 124 -3.67 -4.57 -5.08
N HIS A 125 -2.71 -4.00 -4.38
CA HIS A 125 -1.33 -4.43 -4.49
C HIS A 125 -1.11 -5.89 -4.02
N ILE A 126 -1.72 -6.30 -2.90
CA ILE A 126 -1.71 -7.71 -2.49
C ILE A 126 -2.37 -8.60 -3.54
N TRP A 127 -3.46 -8.14 -4.16
CA TRP A 127 -4.11 -8.88 -5.23
C TRP A 127 -3.18 -9.04 -6.45
N GLN A 128 -2.55 -7.95 -6.91
CA GLN A 128 -1.61 -7.94 -8.04
C GLN A 128 -0.38 -8.82 -7.77
N LYS A 129 0.16 -8.78 -6.54
CA LYS A 129 1.27 -9.64 -6.13
C LYS A 129 0.91 -11.13 -6.24
N ASN A 130 -0.26 -11.53 -5.74
CA ASN A 130 -0.71 -12.93 -5.83
C ASN A 130 -1.01 -13.34 -7.28
N PHE A 131 -1.58 -12.43 -8.09
CA PHE A 131 -1.81 -12.65 -9.50
C PHE A 131 -0.48 -12.88 -10.26
N ALA A 132 0.51 -12.02 -10.04
CA ALA A 132 1.84 -12.16 -10.61
C ALA A 132 2.53 -13.47 -10.17
N ALA A 133 2.43 -13.83 -8.90
CA ALA A 133 2.98 -15.08 -8.38
C ALA A 133 2.32 -16.32 -9.01
N TYR A 134 0.99 -16.30 -9.18
CA TYR A 134 0.27 -17.36 -9.88
C TYR A 134 0.72 -17.47 -11.34
N ARG A 135 0.79 -16.33 -12.06
CA ARG A 135 1.22 -16.30 -13.46
C ARG A 135 2.65 -16.82 -13.61
N HIS A 136 3.56 -16.38 -12.75
CA HIS A 136 4.95 -16.83 -12.73
C HIS A 136 5.08 -18.33 -12.45
N HIS A 137 4.29 -18.88 -11.52
CA HIS A 137 4.26 -20.33 -11.31
C HIS A 137 3.84 -21.07 -12.59
N LEU A 138 2.76 -20.60 -13.24
CA LEU A 138 2.28 -21.19 -14.49
C LEU A 138 3.33 -21.12 -15.63
N GLU A 139 4.04 -19.99 -15.75
CA GLU A 139 5.13 -19.81 -16.72
C GLU A 139 6.29 -20.78 -16.46
N LEU A 140 6.64 -21.04 -15.18
CA LEU A 140 7.74 -21.92 -14.81
C LEU A 140 7.41 -23.41 -14.91
N THR A 141 6.24 -23.83 -14.44
CA THR A 141 5.88 -25.26 -14.36
C THR A 141 5.06 -25.73 -15.56
N GLY A 142 4.49 -24.82 -16.33
CA GLY A 142 3.51 -25.12 -17.38
C GLY A 142 2.14 -25.54 -16.86
N THR A 143 1.99 -25.66 -15.54
CA THR A 143 0.76 -26.13 -14.88
C THR A 143 0.23 -25.10 -13.88
N PRO A 144 -1.10 -24.99 -13.72
CA PRO A 144 -1.66 -24.12 -12.69
C PRO A 144 -1.34 -24.67 -11.30
N PRO A 145 -1.05 -23.79 -10.30
CA PRO A 145 -0.97 -24.18 -8.91
C PRO A 145 -2.21 -24.98 -8.49
N TYR A 146 -2.01 -26.11 -7.82
CA TYR A 146 -3.09 -26.88 -7.20
C TYR A 146 -2.96 -26.92 -5.67
N LEU A 147 -3.95 -27.50 -4.99
CA LEU A 147 -3.99 -27.58 -3.53
C LEU A 147 -3.00 -28.63 -3.00
N ASN A 148 -1.73 -28.45 -3.30
CA ASN A 148 -0.64 -29.32 -2.93
C ASN A 148 -0.26 -29.13 -1.45
N GLY A 149 -0.66 -30.06 -0.58
CA GLY A 149 -0.34 -29.97 0.86
C GLY A 149 1.17 -30.01 1.17
N ALA A 150 2.00 -30.51 0.25
CA ALA A 150 3.45 -30.59 0.43
C ALA A 150 4.16 -29.27 0.12
N ASP A 151 3.56 -28.38 -0.67
CA ASP A 151 4.06 -27.03 -0.96
C ASP A 151 3.06 -25.98 -0.42
N PRO A 152 3.31 -25.41 0.78
CA PRO A 152 2.43 -24.40 1.35
C PRO A 152 2.27 -23.15 0.49
N ALA A 153 3.27 -22.78 -0.32
CA ALA A 153 3.21 -21.60 -1.17
C ALA A 153 2.31 -21.86 -2.39
N GLU A 154 2.49 -23.00 -3.06
CA GLU A 154 1.62 -23.44 -4.15
C GLU A 154 0.17 -23.58 -3.67
N PHE A 155 -0.03 -24.24 -2.52
CA PHE A 155 -1.34 -24.38 -1.89
C PHE A 155 -2.03 -23.04 -1.65
N ALA A 156 -1.28 -22.06 -1.12
CA ALA A 156 -1.80 -20.72 -0.86
C ALA A 156 -2.22 -20.00 -2.15
N LEU A 157 -1.42 -20.11 -3.22
CA LEU A 157 -1.74 -19.55 -4.53
C LEU A 157 -2.99 -20.19 -5.14
N ALA A 158 -3.09 -21.52 -5.11
CA ALA A 158 -4.25 -22.25 -5.60
C ALA A 158 -5.52 -21.88 -4.83
N ARG A 159 -5.45 -21.83 -3.49
CA ARG A 159 -6.55 -21.40 -2.63
C ARG A 159 -6.97 -19.95 -2.92
N TRP A 160 -6.01 -19.05 -3.09
CA TRP A 160 -6.27 -17.65 -3.44
C TRP A 160 -6.98 -17.54 -4.80
N PHE A 161 -6.51 -18.26 -5.82
CA PHE A 161 -7.07 -18.21 -7.16
C PHE A 161 -8.49 -18.80 -7.22
N ASN A 162 -8.74 -19.92 -6.54
CA ASN A 162 -10.08 -20.50 -6.41
C ASN A 162 -11.07 -19.52 -5.78
N ARG A 163 -10.63 -18.73 -4.79
CA ARG A 163 -11.44 -17.64 -4.25
C ARG A 163 -11.75 -16.59 -5.32
N GLN A 164 -10.79 -16.22 -6.18
CA GLN A 164 -11.03 -15.26 -7.26
C GLN A 164 -12.06 -15.78 -8.28
N LEU A 165 -11.98 -17.06 -8.66
CA LEU A 165 -12.96 -17.68 -9.55
C LEU A 165 -14.38 -17.66 -8.95
N ARG A 166 -14.50 -17.93 -7.65
CA ARG A 166 -15.79 -17.81 -6.95
C ARG A 166 -16.32 -16.37 -6.96
N GLN A 167 -15.45 -15.37 -6.76
CA GLN A 167 -15.84 -13.97 -6.81
C GLN A 167 -16.28 -13.54 -8.21
N LEU A 168 -15.63 -14.08 -9.25
CA LEU A 168 -16.03 -13.87 -10.64
C LEU A 168 -17.41 -14.47 -10.93
N GLN A 169 -17.68 -15.68 -10.44
CA GLN A 169 -18.97 -16.36 -10.61
C GLN A 169 -20.14 -15.59 -9.99
N ILE A 170 -19.93 -14.96 -8.83
CA ILE A 170 -20.96 -14.18 -8.14
C ILE A 170 -21.00 -12.71 -8.58
N GLY A 171 -20.20 -12.31 -9.58
CA GLY A 171 -20.17 -10.94 -10.10
C GLY A 171 -19.58 -9.89 -9.16
N ALA A 172 -18.80 -10.31 -8.15
CA ALA A 172 -18.24 -9.42 -7.13
C ALA A 172 -16.81 -8.93 -7.45
N GLN A 173 -16.22 -9.37 -8.57
CA GLN A 173 -14.91 -8.88 -9.00
C GLN A 173 -15.00 -7.53 -9.73
N PRO A 174 -14.14 -6.54 -9.39
CA PRO A 174 -13.95 -5.37 -10.22
C PRO A 174 -13.52 -5.74 -11.65
N LYS A 175 -14.01 -4.96 -12.62
CA LYS A 175 -13.80 -5.21 -14.06
C LYS A 175 -12.33 -5.46 -14.42
N GLY A 176 -11.41 -4.62 -13.95
CA GLY A 176 -9.98 -4.76 -14.25
C GLY A 176 -9.39 -6.11 -13.80
N ARG A 177 -9.78 -6.59 -12.61
CA ARG A 177 -9.34 -7.91 -12.11
C ARG A 177 -9.99 -9.06 -12.87
N ALA A 178 -11.26 -8.92 -13.24
CA ALA A 178 -11.97 -9.91 -14.06
C ALA A 178 -11.31 -10.07 -15.43
N ASP A 179 -10.97 -8.95 -16.09
CA ASP A 179 -10.31 -8.93 -17.40
C ASP A 179 -8.92 -9.62 -17.31
N GLN A 180 -8.14 -9.36 -16.25
CA GLN A 180 -6.85 -10.04 -16.02
C GLN A 180 -6.99 -11.56 -15.80
N ILE A 181 -7.98 -11.99 -15.03
CA ILE A 181 -8.27 -13.42 -14.84
C ILE A 181 -8.69 -14.07 -16.17
N ALA A 182 -9.51 -13.38 -16.96
CA ALA A 182 -9.96 -13.89 -18.26
C ALA A 182 -8.79 -14.12 -19.23
N ILE A 183 -7.85 -13.17 -19.29
CA ILE A 183 -6.62 -13.32 -20.09
C ILE A 183 -5.81 -14.53 -19.64
N LEU A 184 -5.62 -14.69 -18.32
CA LEU A 184 -4.89 -15.83 -17.76
C LEU A 184 -5.57 -17.18 -18.09
N LEU A 185 -6.91 -17.23 -18.05
CA LEU A 185 -7.70 -18.41 -18.42
C LEU A 185 -7.66 -18.71 -19.93
N ALA A 186 -7.49 -17.69 -20.78
CA ALA A 186 -7.28 -17.92 -22.21
C ALA A 186 -5.89 -18.54 -22.46
N LEU A 187 -4.84 -18.04 -21.79
CA LEU A 187 -3.47 -18.54 -21.94
C LEU A 187 -3.34 -20.03 -21.59
N ARG A 188 -3.95 -20.49 -20.48
CA ARG A 188 -3.96 -21.93 -20.11
C ARG A 188 -4.61 -22.85 -21.15
N SER A 189 -5.54 -22.32 -21.94
CA SER A 189 -6.27 -23.12 -22.94
C SER A 189 -5.41 -23.35 -24.18
N THR A 190 -4.42 -22.48 -24.43
CA THR A 190 -3.51 -22.57 -25.56
C THR A 190 -2.29 -23.47 -25.28
N THR A 191 -1.80 -23.51 -24.04
CA THR A 191 -0.64 -24.33 -23.64
C THR A 191 -0.97 -25.82 -23.47
N GLY A 192 -2.25 -26.19 -23.30
CA GLY A 192 -2.70 -27.58 -23.25
C GLY A 192 -2.80 -28.29 -24.61
N GLY A 193 -2.44 -27.63 -25.72
CA GLY A 193 -2.64 -28.13 -27.09
C GLY A 193 -1.40 -28.67 -27.80
N SER A 194 -0.25 -28.82 -27.14
CA SER A 194 0.98 -29.34 -27.78
C SER A 194 1.68 -30.37 -26.91
N ASN A 195 1.17 -31.61 -26.94
CA ASN A 195 2.00 -32.82 -26.87
C ASN A 195 1.16 -34.07 -27.16
N HIS A 196 1.01 -34.39 -28.44
CA HIS A 196 0.93 -35.77 -28.94
C HIS A 196 1.25 -35.78 -30.44
N PRO A 197 2.42 -36.28 -30.84
CA PRO A 197 2.56 -37.01 -32.08
C PRO A 197 2.73 -38.51 -31.77
N CYS A 198 2.02 -39.29 -32.57
CA CYS A 198 2.04 -40.74 -32.65
C CYS A 198 3.42 -41.32 -32.94
#